data_AF-A0A1Y6G3R5-F1
#
_entry.id   AF-A0A1Y6G3R5-F1
#
_cell.length_a   1.000
_cell.length_b   1.000
_cell.length_c   1.000
_cell.angle_alpha   90.00
_cell.angle_beta   90.00
_cell.angle_gamma   90.00
#
_symmetry.space_group_name_H-M   'P 1'
#
loop_
_entity.id
_entity.type
_entity.pdbx_description
1 polymer ?
#
loop_
_entity_poly.entity_id
_entity_poly.type
_entity_poly.pdbx_seq_one_letter_code
_entity_poly.pdbx_strand_id
1 'polypeptide(L)'
;MNLLKLEMMNATERIAEALQMRGLFIEVKDDFIILSDENTHEDITKTKQLISSLGIPTFWQDNQFQVLVNRSPIVTMKKIMNAPGREFPVHLEGYHFQWRAFAQRRFGIKVNALDMDANMAMLVKSLNKAGITSLAGCNGHHRYAPNVQISGGYQGAWFKVIQEKYLSELTLHYKWTVHFENQSGSCMCAEGAERWDMNLIYQDTVQMAMVLQKYAREIRELKNASFKRNKEMKEVASHLLLARNYEGLVEWMKAKVENISVADKLK
;
A
#
# COMPACT_ATOMS: atom_id res chain seq x y z
N MET A 1 -11.64 -14.20 8.79
CA MET A 1 -10.99 -14.77 9.99
C MET A 1 -12.06 -15.44 10.87
N ASN A 2 -11.82 -16.63 11.42
CA ASN A 2 -12.78 -17.37 12.25
C ASN A 2 -12.73 -16.89 13.72
N LEU A 3 -13.88 -16.76 14.40
CA LEU A 3 -14.02 -16.29 15.79
C LEU A 3 -13.21 -17.14 16.78
N LEU A 4 -13.19 -18.47 16.58
CA LEU A 4 -12.41 -19.40 17.41
C LEU A 4 -10.90 -19.11 17.35
N LYS A 5 -10.38 -18.76 16.16
CA LYS A 5 -8.97 -18.40 15.98
C LYS A 5 -8.66 -17.10 16.72
N LEU A 6 -9.57 -16.13 16.66
CA LEU A 6 -9.45 -14.87 17.39
C LEU A 6 -9.39 -15.09 18.89
N GLU A 7 -10.21 -15.96 19.47
CA GLU A 7 -10.26 -16.23 20.91
C GLU A 7 -9.00 -16.93 21.44
N MET A 8 -8.34 -17.74 20.60
CA MET A 8 -7.12 -18.46 20.95
C MET A 8 -5.85 -17.59 20.96
N MET A 9 -5.87 -16.42 20.31
CA MET A 9 -4.72 -15.52 20.29
C MET A 9 -4.39 -14.97 21.68
N ASN A 10 -3.11 -14.92 22.01
CA ASN A 10 -2.64 -14.16 23.16
C ASN A 10 -2.72 -12.64 22.88
N ALA A 11 -2.49 -11.81 23.90
CA ALA A 11 -2.61 -10.36 23.72
C ALA A 11 -1.59 -9.79 22.73
N THR A 12 -0.36 -10.30 22.72
CA THR A 12 0.72 -9.89 21.82
C THR A 12 0.33 -10.15 20.37
N GLU A 13 -0.07 -11.37 20.04
CA GLU A 13 -0.53 -11.76 18.70
C GLU A 13 -1.72 -10.89 18.25
N ARG A 14 -2.69 -10.69 19.14
CA ARG A 14 -3.91 -9.93 18.84
C ARG A 14 -3.61 -8.45 18.58
N ILE A 15 -2.72 -7.83 19.35
CA ILE A 15 -2.31 -6.44 19.16
C ILE A 15 -1.43 -6.29 17.93
N ALA A 16 -0.49 -7.22 17.70
CA ALA A 16 0.34 -7.23 16.50
C ALA A 16 -0.50 -7.33 15.23
N GLU A 17 -1.48 -8.23 15.21
CA GLU A 17 -2.40 -8.37 14.08
C GLU A 17 -3.24 -7.10 13.90
N ALA A 18 -3.76 -6.50 14.98
CA ALA A 18 -4.51 -5.26 14.91
C ALA A 18 -3.69 -4.10 14.29
N LEU A 19 -2.43 -3.96 14.71
CA LEU A 19 -1.51 -2.95 14.21
C LEU A 19 -1.13 -3.20 12.75
N GLN A 20 -0.89 -4.46 12.37
CA GLN A 20 -0.62 -4.84 11.00
C GLN A 20 -1.81 -4.52 10.09
N MET A 21 -3.01 -4.89 10.53
CA MET A 21 -4.28 -4.60 9.85
C MET A 21 -4.54 -3.09 9.74
N ARG A 22 -4.07 -2.29 10.71
CA ARG A 22 -4.11 -0.83 10.65
C ARG A 22 -3.11 -0.23 9.64
N GLY A 23 -2.19 -1.03 9.11
CA GLY A 23 -1.20 -0.65 8.10
C GLY A 23 0.22 -0.45 8.64
N LEU A 24 0.50 -0.81 9.90
CA LEU A 24 1.87 -0.79 10.43
C LEU A 24 2.65 -2.03 9.95
N PHE A 25 3.94 -1.86 9.68
CA PHE A 25 4.81 -2.99 9.37
C PHE A 25 5.37 -3.55 10.66
N ILE A 26 4.86 -4.72 11.06
CA ILE A 26 5.13 -5.34 12.36
C ILE A 26 5.79 -6.69 12.14
N GLU A 27 6.76 -6.99 12.99
CA GLU A 27 7.30 -8.34 13.21
C GLU A 27 7.08 -8.73 14.67
N VAL A 28 6.82 -10.01 14.94
CA VAL A 28 6.73 -10.53 16.31
C VAL A 28 7.89 -11.49 16.53
N LYS A 29 8.71 -11.23 17.53
CA LYS A 29 9.86 -12.06 17.90
C LYS A 29 10.00 -12.11 19.42
N ASP A 30 10.08 -13.30 20.00
CA ASP A 30 10.29 -13.52 21.44
C ASP A 30 9.29 -12.70 22.31
N ASP A 31 8.01 -12.70 21.93
CA ASP A 31 6.91 -11.90 22.52
C ASP A 31 7.03 -10.37 22.40
N PHE A 32 8.04 -9.85 21.72
CA PHE A 32 8.13 -8.44 21.33
C PHE A 32 7.42 -8.18 20.02
N ILE A 33 6.62 -7.12 20.00
CA ILE A 33 6.07 -6.49 18.81
C ILE A 33 7.09 -5.45 18.34
N ILE A 34 7.69 -5.67 17.18
CA ILE A 34 8.75 -4.83 16.60
C ILE A 34 8.15 -4.04 15.44
N LEU A 35 8.17 -2.71 15.53
CA LEU A 35 7.87 -1.84 14.39
C LEU A 35 9.09 -1.76 13.48
N SER A 36 9.00 -2.29 12.25
CA SER A 36 10.13 -2.28 11.33
C SER A 36 10.56 -0.87 10.92
N ASP A 37 11.76 -0.76 10.39
CA ASP A 37 12.36 0.46 9.82
C ASP A 37 11.63 1.01 8.57
N GLU A 38 10.73 0.21 7.99
CA GLU A 38 9.85 0.63 6.91
C GLU A 38 8.75 1.58 7.40
N ASN A 39 8.44 1.61 8.70
CA ASN A 39 7.55 2.61 9.28
C ASN A 39 8.21 4.00 9.32
N THR A 40 7.41 5.04 9.48
CA THR A 40 7.91 6.39 9.77
C THR A 40 8.22 6.53 11.26
N HIS A 41 9.02 7.52 11.62
CA HIS A 41 9.19 7.88 13.04
C HIS A 41 7.85 8.29 13.68
N GLU A 42 6.99 8.96 12.91
CA GLU A 42 5.67 9.38 13.36
C GLU A 42 4.71 8.19 13.57
N ASP A 43 4.80 7.13 12.76
CA ASP A 43 4.08 5.87 12.99
C ASP A 43 4.44 5.28 14.36
N ILE A 44 5.73 5.26 14.72
CA ILE A 44 6.19 4.74 16.03
C ILE A 44 5.62 5.60 17.16
N THR A 45 5.76 6.93 17.07
CA THR A 45 5.29 7.87 18.10
C THR A 45 3.78 7.79 18.29
N LYS A 46 3.00 7.75 17.19
CA LYS A 46 1.55 7.61 17.28
C LYS A 46 1.10 6.25 17.73
N THR A 47 1.84 5.19 17.40
CA THR A 47 1.54 3.85 17.93
C THR A 47 1.67 3.85 19.45
N LYS A 48 2.74 4.45 20.00
CA LYS A 48 2.89 4.62 21.46
C LYS A 48 1.71 5.37 22.08
N GLN A 49 1.28 6.47 21.46
CA GLN A 49 0.14 7.26 21.90
C GLN A 49 -1.19 6.48 21.82
N LEU A 50 -1.43 5.75 20.73
CA LEU A 50 -2.63 4.95 20.53
C LEU A 50 -2.70 3.83 21.58
N ILE A 51 -1.64 3.05 21.73
CA ILE A 51 -1.58 1.95 22.69
C ILE A 51 -1.78 2.45 24.13
N SER A 52 -1.11 3.56 24.49
CA SER A 52 -1.26 4.20 25.80
C SER A 52 -2.68 4.72 26.05
N SER A 53 -3.29 5.42 25.07
CA SER A 53 -4.66 5.95 25.20
C SER A 53 -5.73 4.86 25.30
N LEU A 54 -5.45 3.66 24.79
CA LEU A 54 -6.31 2.49 24.95
C LEU A 54 -6.10 1.76 26.28
N GLY A 55 -5.18 2.23 27.14
CA GLY A 55 -4.90 1.64 28.44
C GLY A 55 -4.26 0.25 28.36
N ILE A 56 -3.57 -0.06 27.26
CA ILE A 56 -2.92 -1.36 27.07
C ILE A 56 -1.59 -1.34 27.84
N PRO A 57 -1.40 -2.21 28.84
CA PRO A 57 -0.15 -2.26 29.60
C PRO A 57 0.98 -2.76 28.70
N THR A 58 2.00 -1.92 28.48
CA THR A 58 3.13 -2.24 27.60
C THR A 58 4.45 -1.79 28.18
N PHE A 59 5.49 -2.58 27.95
CA PHE A 59 6.88 -2.20 28.20
C PHE A 59 7.58 -1.90 26.87
N TRP A 60 8.08 -0.67 26.71
CA TRP A 60 8.68 -0.18 25.46
C TRP A 60 10.21 -0.15 25.54
N GLN A 61 10.84 -0.55 24.44
CA GLN A 61 12.27 -0.35 24.15
C GLN A 61 12.38 0.20 22.73
N ASP A 62 12.65 1.50 22.58
CA ASP A 62 12.75 2.16 21.27
C ASP A 62 11.54 1.92 20.34
N ASN A 63 11.72 1.12 19.28
CA ASN A 63 10.71 0.76 18.27
C ASN A 63 10.05 -0.61 18.51
N GLN A 64 10.32 -1.26 19.64
CA GLN A 64 9.70 -2.52 20.02
C GLN A 64 9.03 -2.43 21.39
N PHE A 65 8.05 -3.31 21.63
CA PHE A 65 7.38 -3.38 22.92
C PHE A 65 6.80 -4.76 23.21
N GLN A 66 6.65 -5.06 24.49
CA GLN A 66 5.95 -6.24 24.97
C GLN A 66 4.61 -5.83 25.58
N VAL A 67 3.58 -6.66 25.36
CA VAL A 67 2.28 -6.51 26.02
C VAL A 67 2.34 -7.25 27.36
N LEU A 68 2.04 -6.56 28.45
CA LEU A 68 2.23 -7.08 29.83
C LEU A 68 1.02 -7.86 30.37
N VAL A 69 0.08 -8.21 29.49
CA VAL A 69 -1.11 -9.00 29.82
C VAL A 69 -1.24 -10.16 28.86
N ASN A 70 -1.71 -11.32 29.33
CA ASN A 70 -1.83 -12.50 28.47
C ASN A 70 -3.05 -12.46 27.53
N ARG A 71 -4.09 -11.69 27.89
CA ARG A 71 -5.33 -11.58 27.11
C ARG A 71 -5.72 -10.10 26.93
N SER A 72 -6.19 -9.75 25.73
CA SER A 72 -6.70 -8.42 25.39
C SER A 72 -8.07 -8.51 24.73
N PRO A 73 -9.13 -7.84 25.19
CA PRO A 73 -10.47 -7.98 24.60
C PRO A 73 -10.50 -7.75 23.07
N ILE A 74 -11.36 -8.47 22.34
CA ILE A 74 -11.55 -8.28 20.88
C ILE A 74 -11.93 -6.82 20.55
N VAL A 75 -12.64 -6.14 21.45
CA VAL A 75 -12.97 -4.71 21.28
C VAL A 75 -11.72 -3.84 21.21
N THR A 76 -10.62 -4.19 21.91
CA THR A 76 -9.35 -3.46 21.85
C THR A 76 -8.71 -3.56 20.47
N MET A 77 -8.70 -4.76 19.89
CA MET A 77 -8.27 -5.00 18.51
C MET A 77 -9.08 -4.15 17.53
N LYS A 78 -10.41 -4.14 17.64
CA LYS A 78 -11.28 -3.29 16.81
C LYS A 78 -10.98 -1.80 16.96
N LYS A 79 -10.66 -1.33 18.17
CA LYS A 79 -10.29 0.08 18.41
C LYS A 79 -8.97 0.45 17.74
N ILE A 80 -7.97 -0.44 17.76
CA ILE A 80 -6.70 -0.22 17.06
C ILE A 80 -6.93 -0.20 15.54
N MET A 81 -7.62 -1.20 15.01
CA MET A 81 -7.89 -1.32 13.57
C MET A 81 -8.66 -0.12 13.02
N ASN A 82 -9.64 0.40 13.77
CA ASN A 82 -10.49 1.51 13.34
C ASN A 82 -10.06 2.86 13.93
N ALA A 83 -8.84 2.97 14.45
CA ALA A 83 -8.34 4.22 14.99
C ALA A 83 -8.44 5.32 13.90
N PRO A 84 -9.16 6.42 14.17
CA PRO A 84 -9.49 7.40 13.16
C PRO A 84 -8.21 7.99 12.56
N GLY A 85 -8.18 8.06 11.23
CA GLY A 85 -7.19 8.86 10.53
C GLY A 85 -7.50 10.34 10.66
N ARG A 86 -6.74 11.15 9.94
CA ARG A 86 -6.99 12.58 9.79
C ARG A 86 -6.89 12.94 8.33
N GLU A 87 -7.64 13.94 7.90
CA GLU A 87 -7.59 14.40 6.53
C GLU A 87 -6.14 14.76 6.18
N PHE A 88 -5.57 14.04 5.21
CA PHE A 88 -4.17 14.18 4.87
C PHE A 88 -4.05 14.86 3.50
N PRO A 89 -3.70 16.15 3.46
CA PRO A 89 -3.38 16.80 2.20
C PRO A 89 -1.99 16.31 1.76
N VAL A 90 -1.94 15.31 0.88
CA VAL A 90 -0.66 14.96 0.22
C VAL A 90 -0.37 16.01 -0.83
N HIS A 91 0.47 16.98 -0.51
CA HIS A 91 1.02 17.88 -1.52
C HIS A 91 2.14 17.17 -2.27
N LEU A 92 2.01 17.06 -3.60
CA LEU A 92 3.10 16.62 -4.45
C LEU A 92 3.68 17.79 -5.22
N GLU A 93 4.98 17.94 -5.08
CA GLU A 93 5.81 18.73 -5.98
C GLU A 93 5.80 18.16 -7.40
N GLY A 94 5.86 19.04 -8.40
CA GLY A 94 5.80 18.67 -9.82
C GLY A 94 6.84 17.62 -10.26
N TYR A 95 7.97 17.52 -9.54
CA TYR A 95 9.02 16.54 -9.87
C TYR A 95 8.58 15.08 -9.65
N HIS A 96 7.58 14.82 -8.80
CA HIS A 96 7.08 13.47 -8.55
C HIS A 96 6.40 12.84 -9.76
N PHE A 97 5.94 13.67 -10.70
CA PHE A 97 5.30 13.22 -11.95
C PHE A 97 6.30 12.98 -13.10
N GLN A 98 7.59 13.27 -12.90
CA GLN A 98 8.59 13.17 -13.95
C GLN A 98 9.10 11.75 -14.18
N TRP A 99 9.50 11.43 -15.42
CA TRP A 99 10.11 10.14 -15.78
C TRP A 99 11.31 9.78 -14.90
N ARG A 100 12.16 10.77 -14.59
CA ARG A 100 13.33 10.58 -13.73
C ARG A 100 12.92 10.04 -12.36
N ALA A 101 11.88 10.62 -11.76
CA ALA A 101 11.37 10.17 -10.47
C ALA A 101 10.84 8.74 -10.58
N PHE A 102 10.04 8.43 -11.60
CA PHE A 102 9.53 7.08 -11.85
C PHE A 102 10.65 6.02 -11.97
N ALA A 103 11.63 6.27 -12.83
CA ALA A 103 12.66 5.29 -13.20
C ALA A 103 13.73 5.09 -12.12
N GLN A 104 14.04 6.10 -11.29
CA GLN A 104 15.10 6.00 -10.27
C GLN A 104 14.58 5.63 -8.89
N ARG A 105 13.33 5.97 -8.57
CA ARG A 105 12.80 5.82 -7.22
C ARG A 105 12.54 4.35 -6.92
N ARG A 106 13.28 3.76 -5.98
CA ARG A 106 13.14 2.34 -5.60
C ARG A 106 11.89 2.06 -4.76
N PHE A 107 11.58 2.94 -3.81
CA PHE A 107 10.42 2.86 -2.91
C PHE A 107 9.50 4.05 -3.15
N GLY A 108 8.21 3.88 -2.92
CA GLY A 108 7.28 5.01 -2.87
C GLY A 108 7.54 5.95 -1.70
N ILE A 109 6.61 6.87 -1.46
CA ILE A 109 6.72 7.79 -0.33
C ILE A 109 6.38 7.08 0.98
N LYS A 110 7.11 7.39 2.05
CA LYS A 110 6.74 6.93 3.38
C LYS A 110 5.54 7.75 3.85
N VAL A 111 4.44 7.07 4.12
CA VAL A 111 3.19 7.66 4.63
C VAL A 111 2.88 7.05 5.99
N ASN A 112 2.24 7.83 6.85
CA ASN A 112 1.87 7.40 8.19
C ASN A 112 0.60 6.56 8.12
N ALA A 113 0.65 5.33 8.63
CA ALA A 113 -0.51 4.45 8.70
C ALA A 113 -1.65 5.15 9.46
N LEU A 114 -1.35 5.66 10.65
CA LEU A 114 -2.33 6.23 11.58
C LEU A 114 -2.94 7.57 11.12
N ASP A 115 -2.45 8.16 10.03
CA ASP A 115 -3.08 9.35 9.42
C ASP A 115 -4.09 8.99 8.35
N MET A 116 -3.96 7.82 7.72
CA MET A 116 -4.84 7.41 6.63
C MET A 116 -6.10 6.71 7.14
N ASP A 117 -7.11 6.61 6.28
CA ASP A 117 -8.26 5.75 6.49
C ASP A 117 -7.82 4.31 6.80
N ALA A 118 -8.34 3.77 7.91
CA ALA A 118 -8.00 2.46 8.44
C ALA A 118 -7.96 1.35 7.38
N ASN A 119 -8.97 1.32 6.51
CA ASN A 119 -9.15 0.26 5.53
C ASN A 119 -8.26 0.40 4.28
N MET A 120 -7.58 1.53 4.14
CA MET A 120 -6.74 1.84 2.98
C MET A 120 -5.24 1.86 3.33
N ALA A 121 -4.91 2.16 4.59
CA ALA A 121 -3.55 2.39 5.04
C ALA A 121 -2.58 1.26 4.68
N MET A 122 -2.99 0.00 4.92
CA MET A 122 -2.18 -1.18 4.60
C MET A 122 -1.87 -1.28 3.10
N LEU A 123 -2.86 -1.05 2.24
CA LEU A 123 -2.69 -1.09 0.79
C LEU A 123 -1.78 0.03 0.29
N VAL A 124 -2.01 1.27 0.72
CA VAL A 124 -1.18 2.43 0.32
C VAL A 124 0.29 2.21 0.71
N LYS A 125 0.54 1.76 1.95
CA LYS A 125 1.91 1.45 2.40
C LYS A 125 2.51 0.28 1.65
N SER A 126 1.72 -0.74 1.30
CA SER A 126 2.20 -1.90 0.54
C SER A 126 2.56 -1.54 -0.91
N LEU A 127 1.78 -0.67 -1.56
CA LEU A 127 2.11 -0.11 -2.87
C LEU A 127 3.44 0.66 -2.82
N ASN A 128 3.58 1.54 -1.83
CA ASN A 128 4.82 2.30 -1.64
C ASN A 128 6.00 1.37 -1.36
N LYS A 129 5.82 0.34 -0.52
CA LYS A 129 6.84 -0.70 -0.30
C LYS A 129 7.20 -1.39 -1.61
N ALA A 130 6.25 -1.77 -2.46
CA ALA A 130 6.50 -2.38 -3.77
C ALA A 130 7.07 -1.40 -4.84
N GLY A 131 7.30 -0.13 -4.50
CA GLY A 131 7.89 0.84 -5.43
C GLY A 131 6.89 1.53 -6.37
N ILE A 132 5.59 1.41 -6.07
CA ILE A 132 4.49 2.12 -6.73
C ILE A 132 4.16 3.34 -5.85
N THR A 133 4.55 4.53 -6.31
CA THR A 133 4.39 5.75 -5.49
C THR A 133 2.91 6.11 -5.36
N SER A 134 2.37 5.91 -4.16
CA SER A 134 0.96 6.12 -3.80
C SER A 134 0.86 7.12 -2.66
N LEU A 135 -0.19 7.94 -2.70
CA LEU A 135 -0.29 9.16 -1.88
C LEU A 135 -1.15 8.95 -0.67
N ALA A 136 -2.42 8.68 -0.94
CA ALA A 136 -3.45 8.47 0.04
C ALA A 136 -4.45 7.47 -0.55
N GLY A 137 -5.27 6.91 0.32
CA GLY A 137 -6.43 6.16 -0.07
C GLY A 137 -7.64 6.65 0.69
N CYS A 138 -8.78 6.72 0.00
CA CYS A 138 -10.08 6.99 0.57
C CYS A 138 -10.88 5.69 0.51
N ASN A 139 -11.54 5.33 1.61
CA ASN A 139 -12.40 4.15 1.68
C ASN A 139 -13.79 4.36 1.06
N GLY A 140 -14.05 5.50 0.41
CA GLY A 140 -15.36 5.81 -0.18
C GLY A 140 -16.38 6.39 0.80
N HIS A 141 -15.91 6.91 1.94
CA HIS A 141 -16.73 7.70 2.85
C HIS A 141 -17.45 8.84 2.09
N HIS A 142 -18.65 9.22 2.54
CA HIS A 142 -19.54 10.16 1.85
C HIS A 142 -20.03 9.73 0.45
N ARG A 143 -20.05 8.41 0.17
CA ARG A 143 -20.56 7.79 -1.09
C ARG A 143 -19.68 8.01 -2.33
N TYR A 144 -18.44 8.46 -2.15
CA TYR A 144 -17.46 8.44 -3.23
C TYR A 144 -16.95 7.03 -3.48
N ALA A 145 -16.41 6.76 -4.67
CA ALA A 145 -15.77 5.49 -4.96
C ALA A 145 -14.47 5.34 -4.12
N PRO A 146 -14.26 4.20 -3.44
CA PRO A 146 -13.00 3.88 -2.79
C PRO A 146 -11.85 3.98 -3.79
N ASN A 147 -10.78 4.66 -3.42
CA ASN A 147 -9.70 4.92 -4.35
C ASN A 147 -8.35 5.06 -3.67
N VAL A 148 -7.29 4.83 -4.43
CA VAL A 148 -5.90 5.11 -4.07
C VAL A 148 -5.32 6.07 -5.10
N GLN A 149 -4.83 7.21 -4.64
CA GLN A 149 -4.15 8.19 -5.48
C GLN A 149 -2.72 7.74 -5.78
N ILE A 150 -2.35 7.71 -7.06
CA ILE A 150 -1.05 7.24 -7.56
C ILE A 150 -0.33 8.41 -8.23
N SER A 151 0.98 8.54 -8.00
CA SER A 151 1.80 9.68 -8.43
C SER A 151 2.12 9.68 -9.94
N GLY A 152 1.17 10.14 -10.74
CA GLY A 152 1.33 10.42 -12.16
C GLY A 152 1.05 9.23 -13.07
N GLY A 153 0.87 9.52 -14.36
CA GLY A 153 0.52 8.50 -15.36
C GLY A 153 1.54 7.37 -15.51
N TYR A 154 2.83 7.63 -15.30
CA TYR A 154 3.85 6.57 -15.34
C TYR A 154 3.65 5.53 -14.22
N GLN A 155 3.33 5.99 -13.01
CA GLN A 155 3.07 5.09 -11.89
C GLN A 155 1.74 4.36 -12.06
N GLY A 156 0.71 5.02 -12.60
CA GLY A 156 -0.57 4.37 -12.95
C GLY A 156 -0.41 3.28 -14.01
N ALA A 157 0.36 3.55 -15.08
CA ALA A 157 0.65 2.57 -16.11
C ALA A 157 1.45 1.39 -15.56
N TRP A 158 2.49 1.66 -14.76
CA TRP A 158 3.26 0.63 -14.07
C TRP A 158 2.38 -0.24 -13.16
N PHE A 159 1.47 0.39 -12.42
CA PHE A 159 0.57 -0.34 -11.55
C PHE A 159 -0.39 -1.25 -12.34
N LYS A 160 -0.88 -0.85 -13.53
CA LYS A 160 -1.64 -1.78 -14.40
C LYS A 160 -0.84 -3.03 -14.78
N VAL A 161 0.45 -2.88 -15.11
CA VAL A 161 1.34 -4.02 -15.39
C VAL A 161 1.46 -4.94 -14.17
N ILE A 162 1.61 -4.37 -12.97
CA ILE A 162 1.68 -5.15 -11.73
C ILE A 162 0.37 -5.80 -11.37
N GLN A 163 -0.76 -5.12 -11.58
CA GLN A 163 -2.09 -5.66 -11.34
C GLN A 163 -2.32 -6.91 -12.18
N GLU A 164 -2.00 -6.86 -13.47
CA GLU A 164 -2.14 -8.01 -14.37
C GLU A 164 -1.21 -9.17 -14.00
N LYS A 165 0.04 -8.88 -13.63
CA LYS A 165 1.05 -9.91 -13.37
C LYS A 165 0.93 -10.57 -11.99
N TYR A 166 0.54 -9.81 -10.96
CA TYR A 166 0.56 -10.29 -9.57
C TYR A 166 -0.82 -10.37 -8.92
N LEU A 167 -1.81 -9.60 -9.38
CA LEU A 167 -3.11 -9.47 -8.71
C LEU A 167 -4.28 -10.08 -9.50
N SER A 168 -4.05 -10.60 -10.71
CA SER A 168 -5.09 -11.12 -11.62
C SER A 168 -5.85 -12.33 -11.07
N GLU A 169 -5.18 -13.16 -10.27
CA GLU A 169 -5.78 -14.36 -9.65
C GLU A 169 -6.54 -14.06 -8.35
N LEU A 170 -6.56 -12.80 -7.90
CA LEU A 170 -7.29 -12.43 -6.69
C LEU A 170 -8.80 -12.42 -6.94
N THR A 171 -9.53 -13.13 -6.10
CA THR A 171 -11.00 -13.03 -6.05
C THR A 171 -11.39 -11.84 -5.16
N LEU A 172 -11.51 -10.68 -5.79
CA LEU A 172 -11.92 -9.43 -5.16
C LEU A 172 -13.45 -9.25 -5.23
N HIS A 173 -14.01 -8.53 -4.27
CA HIS A 173 -15.44 -8.22 -4.22
C HIS A 173 -15.82 -7.13 -5.20
N TYR A 174 -14.93 -6.16 -5.40
CA TYR A 174 -15.11 -5.09 -6.38
C TYR A 174 -14.08 -5.17 -7.49
N LYS A 175 -14.45 -4.64 -8.65
CA LYS A 175 -13.50 -4.42 -9.73
C LYS A 175 -12.68 -3.17 -9.41
N TRP A 176 -11.35 -3.31 -9.35
CA TRP A 176 -10.44 -2.19 -9.14
C TRP A 176 -9.78 -1.79 -10.46
N THR A 177 -10.06 -0.59 -10.94
CA THR A 177 -9.60 -0.11 -12.25
C THR A 177 -8.69 1.11 -12.08
N VAL A 178 -7.67 1.22 -12.93
CA VAL A 178 -6.82 2.41 -12.96
C VAL A 178 -7.41 3.44 -13.91
N HIS A 179 -7.65 4.64 -13.38
CA HIS A 179 -8.05 5.82 -14.13
C HIS A 179 -6.88 6.81 -14.21
N PHE A 180 -6.82 7.52 -15.33
CA PHE A 180 -5.85 8.58 -15.58
C PHE A 180 -6.55 9.94 -15.55
N GLU A 181 -5.77 11.02 -15.63
CA GLU A 181 -6.27 12.40 -15.76
C GLU A 181 -6.97 12.97 -14.51
N ASN A 182 -6.59 12.51 -13.33
CA ASN A 182 -7.00 13.15 -12.07
C ASN A 182 -5.90 14.10 -11.53
N GLN A 183 -6.14 14.71 -10.36
CA GLN A 183 -5.18 15.64 -9.73
C GLN A 183 -3.82 15.00 -9.41
N SER A 184 -3.79 13.71 -9.06
CA SER A 184 -2.54 12.96 -8.88
C SER A 184 -1.98 12.41 -10.20
N GLY A 185 -2.60 12.68 -11.34
CA GLY A 185 -2.32 12.13 -12.66
C GLY A 185 -2.86 10.71 -12.90
N SER A 186 -2.97 9.87 -11.87
CA SER A 186 -3.69 8.59 -11.93
C SER A 186 -4.23 8.15 -10.57
N CYS A 187 -5.25 7.29 -10.54
CA CYS A 187 -5.74 6.62 -9.35
C CYS A 187 -6.19 5.19 -9.68
N MET A 188 -6.18 4.33 -8.68
CA MET A 188 -6.93 3.09 -8.71
C MET A 188 -8.26 3.32 -7.99
N CYS A 189 -9.39 2.94 -8.59
CA CYS A 189 -10.72 3.07 -8.00
C CYS A 189 -11.46 1.73 -8.00
N ALA A 190 -12.25 1.48 -6.96
CA ALA A 190 -13.27 0.44 -6.99
C ALA A 190 -14.46 0.90 -7.86
N GLU A 191 -15.02 -0.01 -8.64
CA GLU A 191 -16.12 0.24 -9.58
C GLU A 191 -17.30 -0.71 -9.34
N GLY A 192 -18.47 -0.34 -9.88
CA GLY A 192 -19.59 -1.26 -10.05
C GLY A 192 -20.56 -1.37 -8.88
N ALA A 193 -20.57 -0.42 -7.95
CA ALA A 193 -21.47 -0.44 -6.79
C ALA A 193 -22.15 0.91 -6.55
N GLU A 194 -23.45 0.89 -6.24
CA GLU A 194 -24.21 2.07 -5.78
C GLU A 194 -23.95 2.40 -4.30
N ARG A 195 -23.56 1.39 -3.51
CA ARG A 195 -23.22 1.50 -2.09
C ARG A 195 -22.03 0.62 -1.77
N TRP A 196 -21.16 1.16 -0.94
CA TRP A 196 -19.89 0.55 -0.57
C TRP A 196 -19.99 -0.16 0.78
N ASP A 197 -19.70 -1.46 0.80
CA ASP A 197 -19.47 -2.20 2.05
C ASP A 197 -18.00 -2.06 2.47
N MET A 198 -17.79 -1.37 3.60
CA MET A 198 -16.45 -1.09 4.14
C MET A 198 -15.68 -2.35 4.53
N ASN A 199 -16.37 -3.42 4.96
CA ASN A 199 -15.73 -4.68 5.30
C ASN A 199 -15.26 -5.41 4.04
N LEU A 200 -16.02 -5.34 2.95
CA LEU A 200 -15.62 -5.93 1.67
C LEU A 200 -14.46 -5.16 1.04
N ILE A 201 -14.49 -3.82 1.11
CA ILE A 201 -13.35 -2.98 0.71
C ILE A 201 -12.10 -3.36 1.50
N TYR A 202 -12.24 -3.48 2.82
CA TYR A 202 -11.14 -3.89 3.68
C TYR A 202 -10.57 -5.26 3.30
N GLN A 203 -11.43 -6.23 2.98
CA GLN A 203 -10.97 -7.55 2.52
C GLN A 203 -10.20 -7.46 1.21
N ASP A 204 -10.68 -6.68 0.24
CA ASP A 204 -9.99 -6.49 -1.04
C ASP A 204 -8.62 -5.81 -0.85
N THR A 205 -8.57 -4.74 -0.03
CA THR A 205 -7.33 -4.00 0.20
C THR A 205 -6.29 -4.83 0.95
N VAL A 206 -6.70 -5.67 1.91
CA VAL A 206 -5.81 -6.60 2.60
C VAL A 206 -5.28 -7.66 1.64
N GLN A 207 -6.13 -8.27 0.81
CA GLN A 207 -5.70 -9.28 -0.17
C GLN A 207 -4.65 -8.72 -1.13
N MET A 208 -4.92 -7.54 -1.72
CA MET A 208 -3.96 -6.86 -2.59
C MET A 208 -2.67 -6.50 -1.84
N ALA A 209 -2.78 -5.96 -0.62
CA ALA A 209 -1.62 -5.59 0.19
C ALA A 209 -0.72 -6.79 0.51
N MET A 210 -1.28 -7.93 0.87
CA MET A 210 -0.51 -9.14 1.20
C MET A 210 0.30 -9.63 -0.01
N VAL A 211 -0.30 -9.65 -1.20
CA VAL A 211 0.43 -10.02 -2.43
C VAL A 211 1.54 -9.01 -2.73
N LEU A 212 1.24 -7.70 -2.67
CA LEU A 212 2.22 -6.64 -2.90
C LEU A 212 3.39 -6.73 -1.92
N GLN A 213 3.14 -7.02 -0.63
CA GLN A 213 4.19 -7.21 0.37
C GLN A 213 5.06 -8.43 0.07
N LYS A 214 4.45 -9.56 -0.29
CA LYS A 214 5.14 -10.80 -0.65
C LYS A 214 6.09 -10.59 -1.83
N TYR A 215 5.66 -9.90 -2.87
CA TYR A 215 6.43 -9.68 -4.10
C TYR A 215 7.14 -8.32 -4.15
N ALA A 216 7.14 -7.55 -3.06
CA ALA A 216 7.61 -6.15 -3.07
C ALA A 216 9.05 -6.01 -3.60
N ARG A 217 9.96 -6.92 -3.22
CA ARG A 217 11.35 -6.91 -3.70
C ARG A 217 11.42 -7.17 -5.20
N GLU A 218 10.77 -8.22 -5.66
CA GLU A 218 10.73 -8.63 -7.06
C GLU A 218 10.14 -7.53 -7.95
N ILE A 219 9.03 -6.91 -7.54
CA ILE A 219 8.40 -5.80 -8.27
C ILE A 219 9.39 -4.64 -8.46
N ARG A 220 10.12 -4.26 -7.40
CA ARG A 220 11.12 -3.18 -7.47
C ARG A 220 12.29 -3.54 -8.39
N GLU A 221 12.78 -4.77 -8.29
CA GLU A 221 13.87 -5.29 -9.12
C GLU A 221 13.46 -5.32 -10.59
N LEU A 222 12.25 -5.80 -10.88
CA LEU A 222 11.67 -5.82 -12.21
C LEU A 222 11.55 -4.40 -12.80
N LYS A 223 11.05 -3.43 -12.02
CA LYS A 223 10.99 -2.04 -12.46
C LYS A 223 12.39 -1.50 -12.78
N ASN A 224 13.33 -1.69 -11.87
CA ASN A 224 14.70 -1.21 -12.02
C ASN A 224 15.43 -1.85 -13.21
N ALA A 225 15.16 -3.12 -13.50
CA ALA A 225 15.70 -3.81 -14.66
C ALA A 225 15.11 -3.26 -15.96
N SER A 226 13.80 -3.04 -15.99
CA SER A 226 13.03 -2.71 -17.20
C SER A 226 13.13 -1.24 -17.61
N PHE A 227 13.19 -0.29 -16.65
CA PHE A 227 13.09 1.13 -16.92
C PHE A 227 14.33 1.90 -16.48
N LYS A 228 14.91 2.66 -17.42
CA LYS A 228 16.11 3.47 -17.18
C LYS A 228 15.81 4.94 -17.39
N ARG A 229 16.54 5.79 -16.68
CA ARG A 229 16.45 7.27 -16.79
C ARG A 229 16.97 7.84 -18.12
N ASN A 230 17.36 7.00 -19.07
CA ASN A 230 18.05 7.44 -20.28
C ASN A 230 17.13 8.29 -21.17
N LYS A 231 17.74 9.03 -22.11
CA LYS A 231 17.03 9.97 -22.98
C LYS A 231 16.00 9.27 -23.86
N GLU A 232 16.35 8.13 -24.45
CA GLU A 232 15.48 7.35 -25.34
C GLU A 232 14.18 6.91 -24.66
N MET A 233 14.26 6.23 -23.50
CA MET A 233 13.07 5.79 -22.77
C MET A 233 12.25 6.98 -22.26
N LYS A 234 12.91 8.06 -21.85
CA LYS A 234 12.23 9.30 -21.43
C LYS A 234 11.40 9.87 -22.59
N GLU A 235 11.97 9.95 -23.79
CA GLU A 235 11.30 10.51 -24.97
C GLU A 235 10.07 9.69 -25.35
N VAL A 236 10.20 8.35 -25.43
CA VAL A 236 9.07 7.47 -25.73
C VAL A 236 7.96 7.60 -24.68
N ALA A 237 8.32 7.46 -23.39
CA ALA A 237 7.34 7.53 -22.32
C ALA A 237 6.65 8.89 -22.23
N SER A 238 7.42 9.98 -22.39
CA SER A 238 6.87 11.35 -22.36
C SER A 238 5.98 11.64 -23.56
N HIS A 239 6.34 11.14 -24.75
CA HIS A 239 5.51 11.28 -25.94
C HIS A 239 4.15 10.60 -25.74
N LEU A 240 4.14 9.35 -25.28
CA LEU A 240 2.90 8.60 -25.00
C LEU A 240 2.05 9.31 -23.94
N LEU A 241 2.67 9.80 -22.86
CA LEU A 241 1.96 10.49 -21.79
C LEU A 241 1.38 11.84 -22.24
N LEU A 242 2.15 12.67 -22.96
CA LEU A 242 1.70 13.97 -23.46
C LEU A 242 0.61 13.83 -24.53
N ALA A 243 0.66 12.78 -25.34
CA ALA A 243 -0.37 12.41 -26.30
C ALA A 243 -1.61 11.77 -25.65
N ARG A 244 -1.65 11.61 -24.32
CA ARG A 244 -2.71 10.92 -23.56
C ARG A 244 -2.95 9.47 -24.03
N ASN A 245 -1.94 8.85 -24.64
CA ASN A 245 -1.97 7.46 -25.06
C ASN A 245 -1.58 6.54 -23.89
N TYR A 246 -2.46 6.46 -22.89
CA TYR A 246 -2.22 5.68 -21.66
C TYR A 246 -2.18 4.17 -21.93
N GLU A 247 -2.99 3.68 -22.85
CA GLU A 247 -2.97 2.28 -23.26
C GLU A 247 -1.64 1.93 -23.93
N GLY A 248 -1.19 2.76 -24.88
CA GLY A 248 0.13 2.60 -25.50
C GLY A 248 1.28 2.68 -24.49
N LEU A 249 1.16 3.53 -23.46
CA LEU A 249 2.14 3.59 -22.37
C LEU A 249 2.18 2.29 -21.57
N VAL A 250 1.02 1.70 -21.24
CA VAL A 250 0.92 0.41 -20.53
C VAL A 250 1.52 -0.71 -21.37
N GLU A 251 1.13 -0.81 -22.64
CA GLU A 251 1.63 -1.86 -23.54
C GLU A 251 3.14 -1.73 -23.79
N TRP A 252 3.65 -0.51 -23.94
CA TRP A 252 5.09 -0.29 -24.01
C TRP A 252 5.81 -0.74 -22.73
N MET A 253 5.24 -0.45 -21.55
CA MET A 253 5.81 -0.90 -20.27
C MET A 253 5.79 -2.43 -20.14
N LYS A 254 4.72 -3.10 -20.56
CA LYS A 254 4.62 -4.57 -20.58
C LYS A 254 5.69 -5.19 -21.48
N ALA A 255 5.84 -4.69 -22.71
CA ALA A 255 6.86 -5.17 -23.64
C ALA A 255 8.27 -5.04 -23.06
N LYS A 256 8.57 -3.97 -22.30
CA LYS A 256 9.88 -3.83 -21.62
C LYS A 256 10.08 -4.89 -20.52
N VAL A 257 9.05 -5.22 -19.76
CA VAL A 257 9.10 -6.25 -18.70
C VAL A 257 9.28 -7.66 -19.29
N GLU A 258 8.60 -7.97 -20.38
CA GLU A 258 8.67 -9.27 -21.05
C GLU A 258 10.07 -9.53 -21.62
N ASN A 259 10.67 -8.52 -22.26
CA ASN A 259 12.03 -8.61 -22.81
C ASN A 259 13.09 -8.92 -21.74
N ILE A 260 12.94 -8.39 -20.51
CA ILE A 260 13.81 -8.73 -19.38
C ILE A 260 13.59 -10.19 -18.94
N SER A 261 12.32 -10.60 -18.82
CA SER A 261 11.96 -11.95 -18.38
C SER A 261 12.48 -13.05 -19.33
N VAL A 262 12.60 -12.75 -20.63
CA VAL A 262 13.21 -13.66 -21.62
C VAL A 262 14.73 -13.69 -21.50
N ALA A 263 15.37 -12.52 -21.33
CA ALA A 263 16.82 -12.43 -21.18
C ALA A 263 17.35 -13.14 -19.91
N ASP A 264 16.56 -13.17 -18.84
CA ASP A 264 16.91 -13.88 -17.60
C ASP A 264 16.69 -15.40 -17.68
N LYS A 265 15.86 -15.90 -18.61
CA LYS A 265 15.67 -17.34 -18.86
C LYS A 265 16.75 -17.96 -19.76
N LEU A 266 17.51 -17.14 -20.46
CA LEU A 266 18.57 -17.56 -21.38
C LEU A 266 19.98 -17.53 -20.74
N LYS A 267 20.06 -17.22 -19.44
CA LYS A 267 21.27 -17.27 -18.62
C LYS A 267 21.18 -18.42 -17.64
#